data_AF-A0A926ASS0-F1
#
_entry.id   AF-A0A926ASS0-F1
#
_cell.length_a   1.000
_cell.length_b   1.000
_cell.length_c   1.000
_cell.angle_alpha   90.00
_cell.angle_beta   90.00
_cell.angle_gamma   90.00
#
_symmetry.space_group_name_H-M   'P 1'
#
loop_
_entity.id
_entity.type
_entity.pdbx_description
1 polymer ?
#
loop_
_entity_poly.entity_id
_entity_poly.type
_entity_poly.pdbx_seq_one_letter_code
_entity_poly.pdbx_strand_id
1 'polypeptide(L)'
;MKKIFTLFLISVSFLAQAQISSPKYSNEFLSIGIGARALAMSGTQTALTDDATAIYWNPAGLLNIKTKYQASLMHAEYFAGSAKFDFVGFSVDIDSASRLGVAVVRFGV
;
A
#
# COMPACT_ATOMS: atom_id res chain seq x y z
N MET A 1 -2.64 39.24 -31.85
CA MET A 1 -1.65 38.17 -31.57
C MET A 1 -1.97 37.36 -30.32
N LYS A 2 -2.18 37.97 -29.14
CA LYS A 2 -2.52 37.24 -27.89
C LYS A 2 -3.76 36.32 -28.02
N LYS A 3 -4.85 36.79 -28.64
CA LYS A 3 -6.08 36.00 -28.84
C LYS A 3 -5.89 34.76 -29.73
N ILE A 4 -5.05 34.87 -30.76
CA ILE A 4 -4.71 33.78 -31.68
C ILE A 4 -3.86 32.73 -30.96
N PHE A 5 -2.92 33.17 -30.14
CA PHE A 5 -2.09 32.30 -29.31
C PHE A 5 -2.91 31.52 -28.27
N THR A 6 -3.88 32.18 -27.63
CA THR A 6 -4.82 31.51 -26.71
C THR A 6 -5.69 30.48 -27.44
N LEU A 7 -6.19 30.80 -28.63
CA LEU A 7 -6.99 29.87 -29.44
C LEU A 7 -6.16 28.64 -29.84
N PHE A 8 -4.90 28.85 -30.23
CA PHE A 8 -3.97 27.79 -30.56
C PHE A 8 -3.70 26.86 -29.37
N LEU A 9 -3.46 27.41 -28.18
CA LEU A 9 -3.29 26.62 -26.95
C LEU A 9 -4.51 25.74 -26.64
N ILE A 10 -5.71 26.30 -26.76
CA ILE A 10 -6.97 25.54 -26.55
C ILE A 10 -7.09 24.41 -27.58
N SER A 11 -6.76 24.69 -28.85
CA SER A 11 -6.81 23.71 -29.94
C SER A 11 -5.88 22.52 -29.68
N VAL A 12 -4.67 22.79 -29.18
CA VAL A 12 -3.67 21.76 -28.84
C VAL A 12 -4.15 20.89 -27.67
N SER A 13 -4.87 21.46 -26.70
CA SER A 13 -5.42 20.68 -25.58
C SER A 13 -6.47 19.66 -26.01
N PHE A 14 -7.23 19.93 -27.08
CA PHE A 14 -8.21 18.96 -27.61
C PHE A 14 -7.58 17.79 -28.38
N LEU A 15 -6.33 17.94 -28.83
CA LEU A 15 -5.56 16.87 -29.49
C LEU A 15 -4.78 16.01 -28.49
N ALA A 16 -4.70 16.41 -27.23
CA ALA A 16 -4.04 15.63 -26.18
C ALA A 16 -4.94 14.45 -25.77
N GLN A 17 -4.64 13.26 -26.29
CA GLN A 17 -5.22 12.01 -25.80
C GLN A 17 -4.38 11.49 -24.63
N ALA A 18 -4.91 11.53 -23.41
CA ALA A 18 -4.32 10.82 -22.28
C ALA A 18 -4.55 9.31 -22.45
N GLN A 19 -3.52 8.48 -22.21
CA GLN A 19 -3.73 7.03 -22.12
C GLN A 19 -4.48 6.71 -20.82
N ILE A 20 -5.72 6.23 -20.93
CA ILE A 20 -6.58 5.82 -19.79
C ILE A 20 -6.43 4.31 -19.48
N SER A 21 -5.50 3.61 -20.14
CA SER A 21 -5.28 2.18 -19.92
C SER A 21 -4.54 1.94 -18.61
N SER A 22 -5.27 2.01 -17.49
CA SER A 22 -4.80 1.44 -16.23
C SER A 22 -4.84 -0.08 -16.35
N PRO A 23 -3.71 -0.76 -16.12
CA PRO A 23 -3.73 -2.21 -15.95
C PRO A 23 -4.75 -2.59 -14.87
N LYS A 24 -5.53 -3.64 -15.13
CA LYS A 24 -6.48 -4.18 -14.14
C LYS A 24 -5.86 -5.40 -13.51
N TYR A 25 -5.65 -5.37 -12.21
CA TYR A 25 -5.18 -6.52 -11.45
C TYR A 25 -6.33 -7.12 -10.65
N SER A 26 -6.44 -8.46 -10.63
CA SER A 26 -7.45 -9.15 -9.82
C SER A 26 -7.31 -8.84 -8.32
N ASN A 27 -6.07 -8.54 -7.88
CA ASN A 27 -5.74 -8.28 -6.50
C ASN A 27 -5.40 -6.80 -6.24
N GLU A 28 -6.08 -5.85 -6.91
CA GLU A 28 -5.88 -4.41 -6.73
C GLU A 28 -6.07 -3.94 -5.26
N PHE A 29 -6.80 -4.70 -4.45
CA PHE A 29 -6.92 -4.44 -3.02
C PHE A 29 -5.56 -4.51 -2.28
N LEU A 30 -4.57 -5.21 -2.86
CA LEU A 30 -3.18 -5.19 -2.36
C LEU A 30 -2.49 -3.86 -2.63
N SER A 31 -3.07 -2.92 -3.34
CA SER A 31 -2.53 -1.55 -3.50
C SER A 31 -3.02 -0.60 -2.41
N ILE A 32 -4.00 -1.01 -1.58
CA ILE A 32 -4.60 -0.17 -0.52
C ILE A 32 -3.59 0.14 0.59
N GLY A 33 -2.73 -0.82 0.95
CA GLY A 33 -1.78 -0.70 2.06
C GLY A 33 -2.29 -1.26 3.38
N ILE A 34 -1.38 -1.77 4.22
CA ILE A 34 -1.70 -2.25 5.57
C ILE A 34 -1.11 -1.37 6.67
N GLY A 35 -1.75 -1.37 7.84
CA GLY A 35 -1.27 -0.73 9.05
C GLY A 35 -1.75 0.73 9.18
N ALA A 36 -2.33 1.06 10.33
CA ALA A 36 -2.84 2.41 10.60
C ALA A 36 -1.75 3.50 10.47
N ARG A 37 -0.52 3.22 10.94
CA ARG A 37 0.63 4.12 10.78
C ARG A 37 0.98 4.36 9.31
N ALA A 38 1.02 3.30 8.52
CA ALA A 38 1.34 3.40 7.10
C ALA A 38 0.33 4.26 6.36
N LEU A 39 -0.96 4.01 6.61
CA LEU A 39 -2.06 4.77 6.01
C LEU A 39 -2.04 6.23 6.46
N ALA A 40 -1.78 6.51 7.74
CA ALA A 40 -1.61 7.88 8.24
C ALA A 40 -0.43 8.62 7.60
N MET A 41 0.60 7.88 7.15
CA MET A 41 1.76 8.40 6.42
C MET A 41 1.59 8.32 4.89
N SER A 42 0.37 8.14 4.39
CA SER A 42 0.07 8.04 2.95
C SER A 42 0.84 6.90 2.24
N GLY A 43 1.08 5.79 2.93
CA GLY A 43 1.73 4.58 2.38
C GLY A 43 3.26 4.62 2.35
N THR A 44 3.91 5.61 2.98
CA THR A 44 5.36 5.80 2.92
C THR A 44 6.15 4.96 3.94
N GLN A 45 6.09 3.62 3.83
CA GLN A 45 6.64 2.72 4.85
C GLN A 45 7.85 1.86 4.44
N THR A 46 8.18 1.72 3.16
CA THR A 46 9.18 0.74 2.67
C THR A 46 10.54 0.81 3.38
N ALA A 47 11.01 1.99 3.77
CA ALA A 47 12.29 2.17 4.48
C ALA A 47 12.15 2.30 6.00
N LEU A 48 10.91 2.40 6.51
CA LEU A 48 10.62 2.72 7.92
C LEU A 48 10.03 1.54 8.69
N THR A 49 9.75 0.42 8.02
CA THR A 49 9.15 -0.74 8.68
C THR A 49 10.08 -1.37 9.71
N ASP A 50 9.58 -1.46 10.94
CA ASP A 50 10.22 -2.04 12.11
C ASP A 50 9.25 -2.92 12.93
N ASP A 51 8.14 -3.34 12.29
CA ASP A 51 7.12 -4.18 12.89
C ASP A 51 6.62 -5.30 11.94
N ALA A 52 5.66 -6.11 12.39
CA ALA A 52 5.11 -7.24 11.64
C ALA A 52 4.40 -6.82 10.32
N THR A 53 4.13 -5.53 10.11
CA THR A 53 3.64 -5.02 8.81
C THR A 53 4.74 -5.00 7.74
N ALA A 54 6.02 -5.14 8.13
CA ALA A 54 7.14 -5.32 7.21
C ALA A 54 6.92 -6.49 6.24
N ILE A 55 6.17 -7.53 6.63
CA ILE A 55 5.81 -8.68 5.77
C ILE A 55 5.19 -8.22 4.45
N TYR A 56 4.41 -7.13 4.47
CA TYR A 56 3.76 -6.57 3.29
C TYR A 56 4.59 -5.46 2.63
N TRP A 57 5.17 -4.55 3.42
CA TRP A 57 5.83 -3.34 2.88
C TRP A 57 7.29 -3.57 2.44
N ASN A 58 8.06 -4.30 3.22
CA ASN A 58 9.47 -4.64 2.96
C ASN A 58 9.95 -5.74 3.94
N PRO A 59 10.00 -7.01 3.52
CA PRO A 59 10.41 -8.11 4.39
C PRO A 59 11.80 -7.95 5.03
N ALA A 60 12.72 -7.19 4.42
CA ALA A 60 14.03 -6.90 5.03
C ALA A 60 13.90 -6.10 6.34
N GLY A 61 12.84 -5.30 6.49
CA GLY A 61 12.53 -4.57 7.72
C GLY A 61 12.19 -5.46 8.91
N LEU A 62 11.91 -6.76 8.69
CA LEU A 62 11.70 -7.71 9.78
C LEU A 62 12.92 -7.79 10.73
N LEU A 63 14.14 -7.61 10.21
CA LEU A 63 15.37 -7.61 11.03
C LEU A 63 15.47 -6.40 11.97
N ASN A 64 14.66 -5.35 11.77
CA ASN A 64 14.64 -4.19 12.65
C ASN A 64 13.83 -4.44 13.94
N ILE A 65 12.98 -5.47 13.96
CA ILE A 65 12.13 -5.83 15.10
C ILE A 65 13.01 -6.34 16.25
N LYS A 66 12.94 -5.68 17.41
CA LYS A 66 13.80 -5.99 18.57
C LYS A 66 13.25 -7.12 19.46
N THR A 67 11.97 -7.45 19.35
CA THR A 67 11.34 -8.48 20.19
C THR A 67 11.41 -9.85 19.52
N LYS A 68 11.50 -10.92 20.32
CA LYS A 68 11.51 -12.30 19.80
C LYS A 68 10.26 -12.66 19.00
N TYR A 69 9.11 -12.17 19.45
CA TYR A 69 7.81 -12.39 18.80
C TYR A 69 7.13 -11.05 18.58
N GLN A 70 6.40 -10.91 17.48
CA GLN A 70 5.58 -9.73 17.21
C GLN A 70 4.38 -10.10 16.36
N ALA A 71 3.23 -9.50 16.66
CA ALA A 71 2.01 -9.65 15.89
C ALA A 71 1.46 -8.27 15.51
N SER A 72 0.76 -8.20 14.39
CA SER A 72 0.03 -7.01 13.94
C SER A 72 -1.33 -7.43 13.39
N LEU A 73 -2.35 -6.64 13.72
CA LEU A 73 -3.75 -6.85 13.34
C LEU A 73 -4.29 -5.54 12.78
N MET A 74 -5.04 -5.61 11.70
CA MET A 74 -5.75 -4.46 11.13
C MET A 74 -7.13 -4.90 10.67
N HIS A 75 -8.09 -4.01 10.90
CA HIS A 75 -9.44 -4.09 10.35
C HIS A 75 -9.83 -2.71 9.82
N ALA A 76 -10.36 -2.65 8.60
CA ALA A 76 -10.86 -1.43 7.99
C ALA A 76 -12.17 -1.69 7.25
N GLU A 77 -13.14 -0.79 7.44
CA GLU A 77 -14.42 -0.81 6.73
C GLU A 77 -14.40 0.20 5.58
N TYR A 78 -14.81 -0.25 4.40
CA TYR A 78 -14.96 0.55 3.19
C TYR A 78 -16.43 0.58 2.78
N PHE A 79 -16.84 1.68 2.12
CA PHE A 79 -18.19 1.86 1.56
C PHE A 79 -19.31 1.57 2.57
N ALA A 80 -19.24 2.22 3.73
CA ALA A 80 -20.21 2.06 4.83
C ALA A 80 -20.38 0.59 5.29
N GLY A 81 -19.27 -0.17 5.30
CA GLY A 81 -19.24 -1.55 5.78
C GLY A 81 -19.53 -2.61 4.71
N SER A 82 -19.80 -2.20 3.46
CA SER A 82 -20.03 -3.11 2.34
C SER A 82 -18.77 -3.83 1.88
N ALA A 83 -17.58 -3.31 2.21
CA ALA A 83 -16.32 -4.03 2.02
C ALA A 83 -15.46 -3.93 3.28
N LYS A 84 -14.70 -4.99 3.56
CA LYS A 84 -13.86 -5.13 4.76
C LYS A 84 -12.47 -5.55 4.35
N PHE A 85 -11.46 -4.84 4.85
CA PHE A 85 -10.06 -5.13 4.61
C PHE A 85 -9.37 -5.50 5.92
N ASP A 86 -8.94 -6.76 5.99
CA ASP A 86 -8.40 -7.38 7.18
C ASP A 86 -6.94 -7.82 6.93
N PHE A 87 -6.09 -7.59 7.92
CA PHE A 87 -4.73 -8.10 7.93
C PHE A 87 -4.40 -8.72 9.28
N VAL A 88 -3.74 -9.87 9.23
CA VAL A 88 -3.13 -10.51 10.39
C VAL A 88 -1.71 -10.91 10.02
N GLY A 89 -0.73 -10.43 10.77
CA GLY A 89 0.68 -10.74 10.57
C GLY A 89 1.34 -11.18 11.87
N PHE A 90 2.24 -12.15 11.76
CA PHE A 90 3.05 -12.64 12.87
C PHE A 90 4.50 -12.79 12.41
N SER A 91 5.45 -12.39 13.26
CA SER A 91 6.87 -12.58 13.04
C SER A 91 7.56 -13.17 14.27
N VAL A 92 8.57 -14.00 14.01
CA VAL A 92 9.40 -14.64 15.03
C VAL A 92 10.87 -14.57 14.64
N ASP A 93 11.68 -14.20 15.62
CA ASP A 93 13.13 -14.23 15.54
C ASP A 93 13.64 -15.67 15.48
N ILE A 94 14.48 -15.98 14.50
CA ILE A 94 15.13 -17.29 14.39
C ILE A 94 16.54 -17.20 14.98
N ASP A 95 17.32 -16.22 14.53
CA ASP A 95 18.69 -15.95 14.97
C ASP A 95 19.06 -14.47 14.74
N SER A 96 20.33 -14.10 14.97
CA SER A 96 20.81 -12.72 14.86
C SER A 96 20.77 -12.12 13.44
N ALA A 97 20.54 -12.92 12.41
CA ALA A 97 20.56 -12.50 11.01
C ALA A 97 19.30 -12.90 10.23
N SER A 98 18.35 -13.61 10.85
CA SER A 98 17.17 -14.12 10.19
C SER A 98 15.92 -14.08 11.05
N ARG A 99 14.81 -13.73 10.40
CA ARG A 99 13.49 -13.62 11.00
C ARG A 99 12.44 -14.18 10.05
N LEU A 100 11.49 -14.96 10.58
CA LEU A 100 10.35 -15.46 9.82
C LEU A 100 9.15 -14.55 10.00
N GLY A 101 8.41 -14.30 8.92
CA GLY A 101 7.14 -13.60 8.94
C GLY A 101 6.08 -14.36 8.15
N VAL A 102 4.87 -14.45 8.69
CA VAL A 102 3.70 -15.03 8.02
C VAL A 102 2.53 -14.06 8.16
N ALA A 103 1.78 -13.85 7.10
CA ALA A 103 0.61 -12.99 7.12
C ALA A 103 -0.54 -13.51 6.27
N VAL A 104 -1.74 -13.10 6.64
CA VAL A 104 -2.97 -13.27 5.88
C VAL A 104 -3.54 -11.89 5.61
N VAL A 105 -3.82 -11.62 4.34
CA VAL A 105 -4.50 -10.42 3.87
C VAL A 105 -5.84 -10.87 3.29
N ARG A 106 -6.93 -10.24 3.71
CA ARG A 106 -8.27 -10.54 3.20
C ARG A 106 -8.99 -9.25 2.85
N PHE A 107 -9.46 -9.17 1.62
CA PHE A 107 -10.45 -8.18 1.20
C PHE A 107 -11.77 -8.89 0.91
N GLY A 108 -12.80 -8.60 1.70
CA GLY A 108 -14.14 -9.14 1.55
C GLY A 108 -15.13 -8.08 1.09
N VAL A 109 -16.01 -8.44 0.15
CA VAL A 109 -17.17 -7.67 -0.31
C VAL A 109 -18.43 -8.45 0.05
#